data_AF-A0A101IHK7-F1
#
_entry.id   AF-A0A101IHK7-F1
#
_cell.length_a   1.000
_cell.length_b   1.000
_cell.length_c   1.000
_cell.angle_alpha   90.00
_cell.angle_beta   90.00
_cell.angle_gamma   90.00
#
_symmetry.space_group_name_H-M   'P 1'
#
loop_
_entity.id
_entity.type
_entity.pdbx_description
1 polymer ?
#
loop_
_entity_poly.entity_id
_entity_poly.type
_entity_poly.pdbx_seq_one_letter_code
_entity_poly.pdbx_strand_id
1 'polypeptide(L)'
;MSEMITSSSNSKIKLVRSLQSSSKNRKAESAFVAEGIRLVEEAISVDWPLEFLLYDESLSERGMALIKSLQGKPDADISEISPPLMAEISDTETPQGILAVLKREAIPLPKSPSFIVIADQIRDPGNMGTLL
;
A
#
# COMPACT_ATOMS: atom_id res chain seq x y z
N MET A 1 14.43 -18.18 -0.71
CA MET A 1 13.53 -17.73 0.37
C MET A 1 14.22 -16.54 1.01
N SER A 2 13.67 -15.34 0.84
CA SER A 2 14.15 -14.13 1.51
C SER A 2 13.96 -14.29 3.02
N GLU A 3 14.96 -13.90 3.83
CA GLU A 3 14.84 -13.89 5.29
C GLU A 3 13.68 -13.00 5.73
N MET A 4 12.92 -13.47 6.73
CA MET A 4 11.84 -12.71 7.34
C MET A 4 12.40 -11.48 8.08
N ILE A 5 11.79 -10.32 7.85
CA ILE A 5 12.14 -9.09 8.57
C ILE A 5 11.48 -9.12 9.95
N THR A 6 12.29 -9.04 11.00
CA THR A 6 11.81 -9.08 12.39
C THR A 6 12.17 -7.84 13.21
N SER A 7 12.98 -6.93 12.66
CA SER A 7 13.42 -5.71 13.35
C SER A 7 12.62 -4.48 12.95
N SER A 8 12.10 -3.75 13.95
CA SER A 8 11.48 -2.43 13.78
C SER A 8 12.46 -1.36 13.27
N SER A 9 13.77 -1.63 13.33
CA SER A 9 14.80 -0.73 12.83
C SER A 9 15.07 -0.88 11.32
N ASN A 10 14.49 -1.89 10.67
CA ASN A 10 14.61 -2.13 9.25
C ASN A 10 14.12 -0.91 8.43
N SER A 11 14.85 -0.58 7.36
CA SER A 11 14.59 0.61 6.54
C SER A 11 13.17 0.61 5.94
N LYS A 12 12.65 -0.54 5.51
CA LYS A 12 11.30 -0.66 4.95
C LYS A 12 10.24 -0.30 5.98
N ILE A 13 10.33 -0.83 7.20
CA ILE A 13 9.31 -0.54 8.23
C ILE A 13 9.41 0.92 8.70
N LYS A 14 10.61 1.49 8.80
CA LYS A 14 10.80 2.92 9.08
C LYS A 14 10.15 3.80 8.01
N LEU A 15 10.28 3.42 6.74
CA LEU A 15 9.67 4.14 5.63
C LEU A 15 8.14 4.06 5.71
N VAL A 16 7.56 2.88 5.95
CA VAL A 16 6.09 2.73 6.12
C VAL A 16 5.56 3.69 7.19
N ARG A 17 6.18 3.71 8.39
CA ARG A 17 5.82 4.64 9.46
C ARG A 17 5.96 6.11 9.06
N SER A 18 7.05 6.43 8.35
CA SER A 18 7.28 7.79 7.85
C SER A 18 6.14 8.23 6.92
N LEU A 19 5.72 7.37 5.99
CA LEU A 19 4.65 7.64 5.02
C LEU A 19 3.27 7.79 5.69
N GLN A 20 2.96 6.99 6.71
CA GLN A 20 1.70 7.08 7.45
C GLN A 20 1.64 8.35 8.29
N SER A 21 2.76 8.72 8.93
CA SER A 21 2.81 9.85 9.88
C SER A 21 2.45 11.22 9.28
N SER A 22 2.71 11.48 7.99
CA SER A 22 2.37 12.78 7.40
C SER A 22 2.25 12.80 5.88
N SER A 23 1.36 13.66 5.38
CA SER A 23 1.24 14.01 3.95
C SER A 23 2.51 14.65 3.40
N LYS A 24 3.26 15.39 4.23
CA LYS A 24 4.55 15.99 3.84
C LYS A 24 5.57 14.90 3.47
N ASN A 25 5.66 13.84 4.27
CA ASN A 25 6.58 12.73 4.00
C ASN A 25 6.18 11.97 2.75
N ARG A 26 4.88 11.68 2.55
CA ARG A 26 4.40 11.06 1.29
C ARG A 26 4.76 11.86 0.04
N LYS A 27 4.70 13.19 0.13
CA LYS A 27 5.13 14.08 -0.96
C LYS A 27 6.65 14.07 -1.16
N ALA A 28 7.42 14.09 -0.08
CA ALA A 28 8.88 14.09 -0.14
C ALA A 28 9.43 12.78 -0.73
N GLU A 29 8.90 11.64 -0.27
CA GLU A 29 9.26 10.30 -0.75
C GLU A 29 8.61 9.96 -2.10
N SER A 30 7.63 10.75 -2.55
CA SER A 30 6.80 10.44 -3.72
C SER A 30 6.22 9.02 -3.66
N ALA A 31 5.73 8.61 -2.50
CA ALA A 31 5.20 7.29 -2.25
C ALA A 31 4.04 7.33 -1.24
N PHE A 32 3.26 6.26 -1.18
CA PHE A 32 2.17 6.09 -0.22
C PHE A 32 1.95 4.61 0.11
N VAL A 33 1.24 4.37 1.22
CA VAL A 33 0.91 3.03 1.71
C VAL A 33 -0.47 2.62 1.20
N ALA A 34 -0.58 1.39 0.72
CA ALA A 34 -1.85 0.71 0.43
C ALA A 34 -1.93 -0.56 1.29
N GLU A 35 -2.87 -0.60 2.22
CA GLU A 35 -3.05 -1.70 3.17
C GLU A 35 -4.26 -2.55 2.79
N GLY A 36 -4.10 -3.88 2.82
CA GLY A 36 -5.20 -4.82 2.57
C GLY A 36 -5.26 -5.37 1.15
N ILE A 37 -5.85 -6.56 1.03
CA ILE A 37 -5.71 -7.42 -0.17
C ILE A 37 -6.28 -6.75 -1.41
N ARG A 38 -7.49 -6.16 -1.32
CA ARG A 38 -8.17 -5.56 -2.48
C ARG A 38 -7.41 -4.36 -3.05
N LEU A 39 -6.90 -3.47 -2.19
CA LEU A 39 -6.16 -2.29 -2.64
C LEU A 39 -4.86 -2.68 -3.34
N VAL A 40 -4.17 -3.70 -2.83
CA VAL A 40 -2.96 -4.22 -3.43
C VAL A 40 -3.27 -4.92 -4.77
N GLU A 41 -4.34 -5.72 -4.86
CA GLU A 41 -4.81 -6.32 -6.12
C GLU A 41 -5.14 -5.27 -7.18
N GLU A 42 -5.88 -4.22 -6.81
CA GLU A 42 -6.25 -3.14 -7.72
C GLU A 42 -5.02 -2.41 -8.26
N ALA A 43 -4.07 -2.05 -7.38
CA ALA A 43 -2.81 -1.43 -7.78
C ALA A 43 -2.03 -2.30 -8.77
N ILE A 44 -1.95 -3.60 -8.52
CA ILE A 44 -1.27 -4.54 -9.42
C ILE A 44 -2.02 -4.69 -10.75
N SER A 45 -3.36 -4.70 -10.73
CA SER A 45 -4.18 -4.89 -11.93
C SER A 45 -4.04 -3.78 -12.96
N VAL A 46 -3.66 -2.58 -12.52
CA VAL A 46 -3.39 -1.41 -13.37
C VAL A 46 -1.90 -1.17 -13.58
N ASP A 47 -1.04 -2.13 -13.21
CA ASP A 47 0.42 -2.03 -13.22
C ASP A 47 0.95 -0.76 -12.52
N TRP A 48 0.30 -0.36 -11.43
CA TRP A 48 0.75 0.78 -10.63
C TRP A 48 2.14 0.49 -10.06
N PRO A 49 3.09 1.46 -10.09
CA PRO A 49 4.46 1.15 -9.68
C PRO A 49 4.56 0.81 -8.19
N LEU A 50 4.99 -0.42 -7.92
CA LEU A 50 5.26 -0.96 -6.60
C LEU A 50 6.70 -0.65 -6.20
N GLU A 51 6.91 -0.09 -5.01
CA GLU A 51 8.25 0.00 -4.41
C GLU A 51 8.60 -1.30 -3.71
N PHE A 52 7.72 -1.75 -2.80
CA PHE A 52 7.82 -3.05 -2.16
C PHE A 52 6.50 -3.47 -1.53
N LEU A 53 6.39 -4.76 -1.23
CA LEU A 53 5.25 -5.38 -0.56
C LEU A 53 5.72 -6.15 0.67
N LEU A 54 5.01 -5.96 1.77
CA LEU A 54 5.20 -6.68 3.02
C LEU A 54 3.99 -7.59 3.28
N TYR A 55 4.24 -8.80 3.77
CA TYR A 55 3.18 -9.71 4.21
C TYR A 55 3.60 -10.45 5.48
N ASP A 56 2.64 -10.99 6.22
CA ASP A 56 2.89 -11.87 7.36
C ASP A 56 2.08 -13.18 7.26
N GLU A 57 2.21 -14.05 8.26
CA GLU A 57 1.53 -15.35 8.33
C GLU A 57 0.01 -15.27 8.52
N SER A 58 -0.56 -14.10 8.87
CA SER A 58 -2.01 -13.91 9.00
C SER A 58 -2.70 -13.73 7.63
N LEU A 59 -1.91 -13.57 6.57
CA LEU A 59 -2.42 -13.38 5.21
C LEU A 59 -3.26 -14.57 4.75
N SER A 60 -4.48 -14.28 4.29
CA SER A 60 -5.39 -15.30 3.76
C SER A 60 -4.85 -16.01 2.51
N GLU A 61 -5.43 -17.17 2.15
CA GLU A 61 -5.10 -17.90 0.92
C GLU A 61 -5.19 -17.04 -0.34
N ARG A 62 -6.18 -16.14 -0.42
CA ARG A 62 -6.32 -15.18 -1.52
C ARG A 62 -5.11 -14.26 -1.61
N GLY A 63 -4.66 -13.72 -0.49
CA GLY A 63 -3.45 -12.89 -0.43
C GLY A 63 -2.20 -13.69 -0.80
N MET A 64 -2.07 -14.92 -0.30
CA MET A 64 -0.95 -15.79 -0.67
C MET A 64 -0.91 -16.13 -2.17
N ALA A 65 -2.07 -16.27 -2.82
CA ALA A 65 -2.14 -16.42 -4.27
C ALA A 65 -1.64 -15.15 -5.00
N LEU A 66 -1.95 -13.96 -4.47
CA LEU A 66 -1.44 -12.69 -4.99
C LEU A 66 0.09 -12.62 -4.88
N ILE A 67 0.66 -12.96 -3.72
CA ILE A 67 2.12 -13.00 -3.52
C ILE A 67 2.78 -13.91 -4.55
N LYS A 68 2.25 -15.13 -4.73
CA LYS A 68 2.76 -16.10 -5.72
C LYS A 68 2.71 -15.56 -7.14
N SER A 69 1.66 -14.80 -7.49
CA SER A 69 1.55 -14.19 -8.83
C SER A 69 2.62 -13.13 -9.09
N LEU A 70 3.15 -12.49 -8.04
CA LEU A 70 4.17 -11.46 -8.13
C LEU A 70 5.61 -12.00 -8.02
N GLN A 71 5.83 -13.12 -7.32
CA GLN A 71 7.17 -13.70 -7.11
C GLN A 71 7.92 -14.07 -8.41
N GLY A 72 7.22 -14.16 -9.55
CA GLY A 72 7.83 -14.35 -10.87
C GLY A 72 8.20 -13.05 -11.60
N LYS A 73 7.86 -11.89 -11.06
CA LYS A 73 8.21 -10.58 -11.64
C LYS A 73 9.59 -10.16 -11.12
N PRO A 74 10.57 -9.87 -12.00
CA PRO A 74 11.94 -9.58 -11.61
C PRO A 74 12.08 -8.34 -10.71
N ASP A 75 11.15 -7.40 -10.79
CA ASP A 75 11.18 -6.14 -10.03
C ASP A 75 10.29 -6.15 -8.79
N ALA A 76 9.68 -7.29 -8.43
CA ALA A 76 8.82 -7.37 -7.26
C ALA A 76 9.64 -7.54 -5.97
N ASP A 77 9.86 -6.44 -5.25
CA ASP A 77 10.48 -6.47 -3.92
C ASP A 77 9.44 -6.88 -2.86
N ILE A 78 9.40 -8.16 -2.52
CA ILE A 78 8.45 -8.74 -1.57
C ILE A 78 9.21 -9.26 -0.36
N SER A 79 8.73 -8.94 0.85
CA SER A 79 9.35 -9.44 2.08
C SER A 79 8.31 -9.91 3.10
N GLU A 80 8.56 -11.07 3.68
CA GLU A 80 7.80 -11.55 4.83
C GLU A 80 8.24 -10.82 6.10
N ILE A 81 7.30 -10.45 6.95
CA ILE A 81 7.54 -9.80 8.24
C ILE A 81 6.82 -10.55 9.36
N SER A 82 7.21 -10.30 10.61
CA SER A 82 6.50 -10.88 11.75
C SER A 82 5.14 -10.20 11.99
N PRO A 83 4.11 -10.91 12.49
CA PRO A 83 2.82 -10.31 12.82
C PRO A 83 2.89 -9.12 13.80
N PRO A 84 3.76 -9.11 14.82
CA PRO A 84 3.92 -7.92 15.67
C PRO A 84 4.40 -6.70 14.90
N LEU A 85 5.27 -6.86 13.90
CA LEU A 85 5.69 -5.74 13.05
C LEU A 85 4.59 -5.27 12.13
N MET A 86 3.79 -6.19 11.56
CA MET A 86 2.62 -5.82 10.76
C MET A 86 1.64 -5.00 11.59
N ALA A 87 1.30 -5.46 12.79
CA ALA A 87 0.44 -4.73 13.72
C ALA A 87 1.00 -3.34 14.10
N GLU A 88 2.34 -3.19 14.15
CA GLU A 88 2.99 -1.91 14.45
C GLU A 88 2.91 -0.90 13.28
N ILE A 89 2.82 -1.37 12.04
CA ILE A 89 2.83 -0.52 10.84
C ILE A 89 1.47 -0.45 10.12
N SER A 90 0.47 -1.17 10.59
CA SER A 90 -0.89 -1.08 10.07
C SER A 90 -1.63 0.13 10.66
N ASP A 91 -2.43 0.79 9.84
CA ASP A 91 -3.36 1.83 10.31
C ASP A 91 -4.71 1.22 10.75
N THR A 92 -4.94 -0.07 10.47
CA THR A 92 -6.17 -0.79 10.82
C THR A 92 -6.07 -1.50 12.17
N GLU A 93 -7.20 -1.60 12.88
CA GLU A 93 -7.28 -2.37 14.14
C GLU A 93 -7.09 -3.88 13.92
N THR A 94 -7.48 -4.38 12.74
CA THR A 94 -7.35 -5.79 12.36
C THR A 94 -6.62 -5.92 11.01
N PRO A 95 -5.27 -5.94 11.04
CA PRO A 95 -4.46 -6.07 9.83
C PRO A 95 -4.82 -7.32 9.02
N GLN A 96 -4.85 -7.20 7.69
CA GLN A 96 -5.13 -8.31 6.79
C GLN A 96 -3.87 -9.09 6.39
N GLY A 97 -2.75 -8.84 7.06
CA GLY A 97 -1.46 -9.49 6.81
C GLY A 97 -0.77 -9.07 5.51
N ILE A 98 -1.15 -7.94 4.90
CA ILE A 98 -0.53 -7.41 3.68
C ILE A 98 -0.55 -5.89 3.60
N LEU A 99 0.57 -5.32 3.18
CA LEU A 99 0.78 -3.89 2.99
C LEU A 99 1.74 -3.65 1.82
N ALA A 100 1.41 -2.73 0.94
CA ALA A 100 2.29 -2.29 -0.15
C ALA A 100 2.69 -0.82 0.01
N VAL A 101 3.92 -0.51 -0.38
CA VAL A 101 4.34 0.87 -0.65
C VAL A 101 4.36 1.08 -2.15
N LEU A 102 3.57 2.03 -2.62
CA LEU A 102 3.37 2.37 -4.02
C LEU A 102 3.98 3.74 -4.33
N LYS A 103 4.53 3.91 -5.54
CA LYS A 103 4.99 5.22 -6.00
C LYS A 103 3.80 6.13 -6.26
N ARG A 104 3.96 7.41 -5.99
CA ARG A 104 2.94 8.41 -6.31
C ARG A 104 3.17 8.92 -7.74
N GLU A 105 2.26 8.59 -8.64
CA GLU A 105 2.26 9.14 -9.99
C GLU A 105 1.31 10.33 -10.12
N ALA A 106 1.67 11.28 -10.99
CA ALA A 106 0.77 12.35 -11.37
C ALA A 106 -0.20 11.81 -12.44
N ILE A 107 -1.47 11.65 -12.07
CA ILE A 107 -2.52 11.29 -13.02
C ILE A 107 -2.97 12.56 -13.75
N PRO A 108 -2.78 12.69 -15.07
CA PRO A 108 -3.24 13.85 -15.81
C PRO A 108 -4.77 13.87 -15.89
N LEU A 109 -5.35 15.08 -15.98
CA LEU A 109 -6.79 15.20 -16.22
C LEU A 109 -7.16 14.62 -17.59
N PRO A 110 -8.32 13.96 -17.71
CA PRO A 110 -8.81 13.49 -19.00
C PRO A 110 -9.05 14.67 -19.94
N LYS A 111 -8.74 14.51 -21.23
CA LYS A 111 -8.89 15.58 -22.24
C LYS A 111 -10.34 16.00 -22.48
N SER A 112 -11.29 15.09 -22.27
CA SER A 112 -12.72 15.31 -22.54
C SER A 112 -13.56 14.54 -21.51
N PRO A 113 -13.69 15.05 -20.28
CA PRO A 113 -14.52 14.41 -19.26
C PRO A 113 -16.00 14.50 -19.64
N SER A 114 -16.74 13.40 -19.49
CA SER A 114 -18.20 13.34 -19.71
C SER A 114 -19.00 13.46 -18.41
N PHE A 115 -18.37 13.22 -17.26
CA PHE A 115 -18.96 13.32 -15.93
C PHE A 115 -17.90 13.87 -14.97
N ILE A 116 -18.29 14.86 -14.16
CA ILE A 116 -17.39 15.55 -13.23
C ILE A 116 -18.09 15.69 -11.88
N VAL A 117 -17.39 15.28 -10.82
CA VAL A 117 -17.77 15.55 -9.44
C VAL A 117 -16.82 16.60 -8.88
N ILE A 118 -17.35 17.67 -8.30
CA ILE A 118 -16.57 18.73 -7.64
C ILE A 118 -16.82 18.62 -6.14
N ALA A 119 -15.82 18.15 -5.41
CA ALA A 119 -15.85 18.10 -3.95
C ALA A 119 -15.38 19.45 -3.38
N ASP A 120 -16.30 20.22 -2.80
CA ASP A 120 -15.99 21.47 -2.10
C ASP A 120 -16.03 21.26 -0.58
N GLN A 121 -14.96 21.68 0.10
CA GLN A 121 -14.80 21.61 1.56
C GLN A 121 -15.08 20.23 2.23
N ILE A 122 -14.75 19.11 1.58
CA ILE A 122 -14.75 17.80 2.24
C ILE A 122 -13.64 17.76 3.29
N ARG A 123 -14.02 17.53 4.56
CA ARG A 123 -13.10 17.54 5.71
C ARG A 123 -12.67 16.15 6.15
N ASP A 124 -13.60 15.19 6.09
CA ASP A 124 -13.35 13.84 6.56
C ASP A 124 -12.94 12.94 5.38
N PRO A 125 -11.79 12.22 5.47
CA PRO A 125 -11.35 11.31 4.41
C PRO A 125 -12.39 10.25 4.05
N GLY A 126 -13.19 9.78 5.02
CA GLY A 126 -14.25 8.80 4.80
C GLY A 126 -15.37 9.30 3.88
N ASN A 127 -15.69 10.60 3.92
CA ASN A 127 -16.69 11.18 3.03
C ASN A 127 -16.18 11.19 1.59
N MET A 128 -14.90 11.50 1.38
CA MET A 128 -14.28 11.40 0.06
C MET A 128 -14.30 9.96 -0.45
N GLY A 129 -13.97 9.00 0.41
CA GLY A 129 -14.01 7.57 0.04
C GLY A 129 -15.41 7.05 -0.32
N THR A 130 -16.47 7.68 0.20
CA THR A 130 -17.87 7.31 -0.13
C THR A 130 -18.36 7.93 -1.44
N LEU A 131 -17.74 9.03 -1.89
CA LEU A 131 -18.07 9.70 -3.15
C LEU A 131 -17.46 8.98 -4.37
N LEU A 132 -16.35 8.27 -4.16
CA LEU A 132 -15.62 7.48 -5.17
C LEU A 132 -16.23 6.08 -5.31
#